data_AF-A0A925YD10-F1
#
_entry.id   AF-A0A925YD10-F1
#
_cell.length_a   1.000
_cell.length_b   1.000
_cell.length_c   1.000
_cell.angle_alpha   90.00
_cell.angle_beta   90.00
_cell.angle_gamma   90.00
#
_symmetry.space_group_name_H-M   'P 1'
#
loop_
_entity.id
_entity.type
_entity.pdbx_description
1 polymer ?
#
loop_
_entity_poly.entity_id
_entity_poly.type
_entity_poly.pdbx_seq_one_letter_code
_entity_poly.pdbx_strand_id
1 'polypeptide(L)'
;DLSENALHAGIDAATTLGDLALVSKLYGELAALRLVAKKRERYQVLANRYAGGNVPVPVGAGLPDYLRRPGAYQDVWRQDLVEWELDGDPAAVLARLVVDRTDHVRFSRLALRALLLVGNPGFSVDDPGAAAELALALGRIQIYEVLRAMETLFAHSPSPVVRAAVMTGVGQVYCRRSFGLVRQGLEDLVPQVREEALVALRGLRFRDGLDSLVRIFREQKDERVRLAALETIADIGSLEAGMFLLDAILFETGAVQNAAEKRLRAFQSEDLGHALRQRVDGESGGNPVLRRAFEAIDKGEGGGAPS
;
A
#
# COMPACT_ATOMS: atom_id res chain seq x y z
N ASP A 1 19.52 -50.85 21.96
CA ASP A 1 19.34 -50.26 20.62
C ASP A 1 18.33 -49.11 20.63
N LEU A 2 17.03 -49.35 20.91
CA LEU A 2 16.03 -48.26 20.94
C LEU A 2 16.38 -47.15 21.94
N SER A 3 16.83 -47.51 23.14
CA SER A 3 17.24 -46.55 24.18
C SER A 3 18.55 -45.82 23.86
N GLU A 4 19.49 -46.45 23.14
CA GLU A 4 20.75 -45.80 22.70
C GLU A 4 20.44 -44.74 21.63
N ASN A 5 19.57 -45.08 20.66
CA ASN A 5 19.16 -44.16 19.60
C ASN A 5 18.35 -42.97 20.14
N ALA A 6 17.46 -43.20 21.11
CA ALA A 6 16.70 -42.12 21.76
C ALA A 6 17.60 -41.14 22.51
N LEU A 7 18.63 -41.64 23.21
CA LEU A 7 19.59 -40.79 23.92
C LEU A 7 20.50 -40.03 22.94
N HIS A 8 20.90 -40.62 21.82
CA HIS A 8 21.63 -39.91 20.76
C HIS A 8 20.80 -38.78 20.15
N ALA A 9 19.53 -39.02 19.82
CA ALA A 9 18.65 -37.97 19.33
C ALA A 9 18.45 -36.84 20.37
N GLY A 10 18.36 -37.20 21.65
CA GLY A 10 18.31 -36.23 22.75
C GLY A 10 19.58 -35.38 22.85
N ILE A 11 20.76 -35.97 22.64
CA ILE A 11 22.04 -35.25 22.62
C ILE A 11 22.11 -34.29 21.45
N ASP A 12 21.69 -34.70 20.26
CA ASP A 12 21.69 -33.83 19.07
C ASP A 12 20.79 -32.62 19.31
N ALA A 13 19.59 -32.84 19.85
CA ALA A 13 18.66 -31.77 20.21
C ALA A 13 19.25 -30.82 21.28
N ALA A 14 19.81 -31.36 22.36
CA ALA A 14 20.42 -30.55 23.42
C ALA A 14 21.63 -29.74 22.91
N THR A 15 22.40 -30.32 21.97
CA THR A 15 23.53 -29.64 21.32
C THR A 15 23.04 -28.49 20.45
N THR A 16 21.96 -28.68 19.67
CA THR A 16 21.37 -27.59 18.86
C THR A 16 20.84 -26.43 19.70
N LEU A 17 20.40 -26.71 20.93
CA LEU A 17 19.93 -25.70 21.88
C LEU A 17 21.07 -25.04 22.67
N GLY A 18 22.32 -25.52 22.53
CA GLY A 18 23.46 -25.04 23.28
C GLY A 18 23.44 -25.43 24.77
N ASP A 19 22.57 -26.35 25.19
CA ASP A 19 22.44 -26.80 26.58
C ASP A 19 23.47 -27.88 26.90
N LEU A 20 24.71 -27.45 27.14
CA LEU A 20 25.84 -28.35 27.40
C LEU A 20 25.67 -29.15 28.71
N ALA A 21 24.91 -28.63 29.68
CA ALA A 21 24.63 -29.33 30.92
C ALA A 21 23.74 -30.56 30.65
N LEU A 22 22.70 -30.39 29.83
CA LEU A 22 21.85 -31.49 29.41
C LEU A 22 22.61 -32.50 28.53
N VAL A 23 23.47 -32.03 27.62
CA VAL A 23 24.36 -32.90 26.82
C VAL A 23 25.26 -33.76 27.72
N SER A 24 25.87 -33.16 28.76
CA SER A 24 26.70 -33.88 29.74
C SER A 24 25.91 -34.99 30.43
N LYS A 25 24.70 -34.68 30.91
CA LYS A 25 23.82 -35.64 31.59
C LYS A 25 23.45 -36.81 30.67
N LEU A 26 23.04 -36.54 29.43
CA LEU A 26 22.62 -37.56 28.48
C LEU A 26 23.78 -38.49 28.06
N TYR A 27 25.01 -37.98 27.91
CA TYR A 27 26.19 -38.82 27.73
C TYR A 27 26.48 -39.70 28.94
N GLY A 28 26.23 -39.20 30.17
CA GLY A 28 26.34 -39.98 31.40
C GLY A 28 25.34 -41.14 31.44
N GLU A 29 24.09 -40.89 31.04
CA GLU A 29 23.04 -41.93 30.93
C GLU A 29 23.40 -42.98 29.85
N LEU A 30 23.97 -42.55 28.72
CA LEU A 30 24.51 -43.45 27.69
C LEU A 30 25.65 -44.33 28.20
N ALA A 31 26.53 -43.80 29.05
CA ALA A 31 27.64 -44.55 29.64
C ALA A 31 27.16 -45.61 30.64
N ALA A 32 25.99 -45.40 31.27
CA ALA A 32 25.39 -46.33 32.22
C ALA A 32 24.65 -47.51 31.55
N LEU A 33 24.37 -47.44 30.24
CA LEU A 33 23.78 -48.55 29.49
C LEU A 33 24.73 -49.74 29.41
N ARG A 34 24.18 -50.95 29.28
CA ARG A 34 24.93 -52.22 29.21
C ARG A 34 25.61 -52.40 27.84
N LEU A 35 26.57 -51.54 27.52
CA LEU A 35 27.31 -51.48 26.27
C LEU A 35 28.74 -52.05 26.41
N VAL A 36 29.39 -52.30 25.27
CA VAL A 36 30.81 -52.70 25.21
C VAL A 36 31.68 -51.69 25.97
N ALA A 37 32.65 -52.16 26.76
CA ALA A 37 33.44 -51.33 27.68
C ALA A 37 34.05 -50.08 27.02
N LYS A 38 34.57 -50.22 25.80
CA LYS A 38 35.15 -49.12 25.01
C LYS A 38 34.16 -48.00 24.70
N LYS A 39 32.87 -48.32 24.48
CA LYS A 39 31.82 -47.31 24.25
C LYS A 39 31.46 -46.58 25.54
N ARG A 40 31.33 -47.30 26.66
CA ARG A 40 31.01 -46.72 27.98
C ARG A 40 32.08 -45.73 28.41
N GLU A 41 33.35 -46.10 28.30
CA GLU A 41 34.48 -45.22 28.62
C GLU A 41 34.47 -43.95 27.76
N ARG A 42 34.23 -44.09 26.44
CA ARG A 42 34.12 -42.94 25.53
C ARG A 42 32.99 -41.99 25.93
N TYR A 43 31.80 -42.52 26.23
CA TYR A 43 30.66 -41.69 26.64
C TYR A 43 30.90 -41.01 27.99
N GLN A 44 31.58 -41.67 28.91
CA GLN A 44 31.92 -41.10 30.22
C GLN A 44 32.95 -39.96 30.11
N VAL A 45 33.94 -40.09 29.21
CA VAL A 45 34.85 -38.99 28.89
C VAL A 45 34.11 -37.79 28.29
N LEU A 46 33.13 -38.04 27.41
CA LEU A 46 32.31 -36.98 26.81
C LEU A 46 31.40 -36.30 27.86
N ALA A 47 30.77 -37.07 28.75
CA ALA A 47 29.96 -36.52 29.83
C ALA A 47 30.77 -35.55 30.71
N ASN A 48 31.97 -35.95 31.12
CA ASN A 48 32.86 -35.13 31.94
C ASN A 48 33.34 -33.87 31.20
N ARG A 49 33.55 -33.95 29.88
CA ARG A 49 33.96 -32.79 29.06
C ARG A 49 32.90 -31.68 29.07
N TYR A 50 31.62 -32.04 29.06
CA TYR A 50 30.52 -31.06 29.01
C TYR A 50 30.00 -30.65 30.40
N ALA A 51 30.47 -31.26 31.49
CA ALA A 51 29.97 -31.06 32.85
C ALA A 51 30.16 -29.64 33.42
N GLY A 52 31.06 -28.84 32.85
CA GLY A 52 31.35 -27.46 33.29
C GLY A 52 30.78 -26.35 32.40
N GLY A 53 30.07 -26.68 31.33
CA GLY A 53 29.71 -25.73 30.26
C GLY A 53 28.43 -24.93 30.49
N ASN A 54 28.12 -24.48 31.71
CA ASN A 54 26.88 -23.77 31.97
C ASN A 54 27.01 -22.27 31.65
N VAL A 55 26.89 -21.91 30.38
CA VAL A 55 26.57 -20.53 29.99
C VAL A 55 25.05 -20.48 29.83
N PRO A 56 24.31 -19.69 30.63
CA PRO A 56 22.87 -19.54 30.44
C PRO A 56 22.61 -19.06 29.02
N VAL A 57 21.88 -19.84 28.23
CA VAL A 57 21.41 -19.42 26.91
C VAL A 57 20.51 -18.21 27.14
N PRO A 58 20.86 -17.00 26.65
CA PRO A 58 19.95 -15.87 26.74
C PRO A 58 18.66 -16.30 26.05
N VAL A 59 17.52 -16.16 26.72
CA VAL A 59 16.21 -16.40 26.11
C VAL A 59 16.18 -15.52 24.85
N GLY A 60 16.34 -16.15 23.68
CA GLY A 60 16.35 -15.43 22.41
C GLY A 60 15.09 -14.59 22.39
N ALA A 61 15.23 -13.27 22.20
CA ALA A 61 14.09 -12.37 22.12
C ALA A 61 13.08 -13.01 21.18
N GLY A 62 11.92 -13.42 21.72
CA GLY A 62 10.95 -14.16 20.93
C GLY A 62 10.61 -13.35 19.68
N LEU A 63 10.35 -14.03 18.56
CA LEU A 63 10.09 -13.42 17.26
C LEU A 63 9.25 -12.14 17.41
N PRO A 64 9.70 -10.95 16.99
CA PRO A 64 8.98 -9.70 17.23
C PRO A 64 7.51 -9.78 16.84
N ASP A 65 6.62 -9.10 17.59
CA ASP A 65 5.17 -9.25 17.42
C ASP A 65 4.67 -8.90 16.01
N TYR A 66 5.40 -8.09 15.24
CA TYR A 66 5.09 -7.80 13.84
C TYR A 66 5.29 -9.01 12.91
N LEU A 67 6.14 -9.98 13.25
CA LEU A 67 6.34 -11.24 12.51
C LEU A 67 5.40 -12.36 12.95
N ARG A 68 4.69 -12.18 14.07
CA ARG A 68 3.75 -13.18 14.60
C ARG A 68 2.33 -13.02 14.05
N ARG A 69 2.05 -11.98 13.27
CA ARG A 69 0.72 -11.73 12.71
C ARG A 69 0.49 -12.62 11.48
N PRO A 70 -0.56 -13.46 11.45
CA PRO A 70 -1.02 -14.04 10.19
C PRO A 70 -1.37 -12.89 9.23
N GLY A 71 -0.75 -12.87 8.05
CA GLY A 71 -0.89 -11.78 7.06
C GLY A 71 0.14 -10.64 7.16
N ALA A 72 1.23 -10.79 7.92
CA ALA A 72 2.29 -9.78 8.00
C ALA A 72 3.02 -9.52 6.67
N TYR A 73 2.94 -10.46 5.72
CA TYR A 73 3.35 -10.29 4.34
C TYR A 73 2.11 -10.28 3.45
N GLN A 74 1.87 -9.17 2.75
CA GLN A 74 1.15 -9.26 1.48
C GLN A 74 2.06 -10.09 0.57
N ASP A 75 1.60 -11.27 0.14
CA ASP A 75 2.29 -12.08 -0.85
C ASP A 75 2.17 -11.39 -2.22
N VAL A 76 2.92 -10.30 -2.41
CA VAL A 76 2.94 -9.51 -3.66
C VAL A 76 3.19 -10.44 -4.85
N TRP A 77 4.11 -11.40 -4.72
CA TRP A 77 4.37 -12.40 -5.76
C TRP A 77 3.13 -13.24 -6.11
N ARG A 78 2.31 -13.62 -5.13
CA ARG A 78 1.10 -14.42 -5.34
C ARG A 78 0.02 -13.55 -5.97
N GLN A 79 -0.10 -12.30 -5.53
CA GLN A 79 -1.02 -11.34 -6.12
C GLN A 79 -0.69 -11.07 -7.59
N ASP A 80 0.59 -10.87 -7.90
CA ASP A 80 1.09 -10.68 -9.28
C ASP A 80 0.89 -11.95 -10.13
N LEU A 81 1.19 -13.13 -9.57
CA LEU A 81 0.95 -14.40 -10.25
C LEU A 81 -0.53 -14.59 -10.55
N VAL A 82 -1.42 -14.35 -9.57
CA VAL A 82 -2.86 -14.46 -9.81
C VAL A 82 -3.32 -13.43 -10.83
N GLU A 83 -2.88 -12.18 -10.73
CA GLU A 83 -3.23 -11.17 -11.73
C GLU A 83 -2.80 -11.59 -13.14
N TRP A 84 -1.60 -12.16 -13.29
CA TRP A 84 -1.09 -12.70 -14.55
C TRP A 84 -1.96 -13.86 -15.05
N GLU A 85 -2.23 -14.85 -14.23
CA GLU A 85 -3.04 -16.02 -14.62
C GLU A 85 -4.49 -15.63 -14.97
N LEU A 86 -5.03 -14.59 -14.34
CA LEU A 86 -6.38 -14.09 -14.64
C LEU A 86 -6.42 -13.19 -15.89
N ASP A 87 -5.30 -12.58 -16.27
CA ASP A 87 -5.14 -11.61 -17.37
C ASP A 87 -6.26 -10.54 -17.46
N GLY A 88 -6.82 -10.16 -16.31
CA GLY A 88 -7.90 -9.19 -16.25
C GLY A 88 -9.28 -9.70 -16.68
N ASP A 89 -9.51 -11.02 -16.73
CA ASP A 89 -10.87 -11.56 -16.87
C ASP A 89 -11.74 -11.09 -15.69
N PRO A 90 -12.75 -10.24 -15.94
CA PRO A 90 -13.60 -9.71 -14.88
C PRO A 90 -14.35 -10.82 -14.15
N ALA A 91 -14.80 -11.87 -14.84
CA ALA A 91 -15.57 -12.94 -14.22
C ALA A 91 -14.72 -13.71 -13.20
N ALA A 92 -13.50 -14.10 -13.57
CA ALA A 92 -12.60 -14.83 -12.69
C ALA A 92 -12.09 -13.97 -11.51
N VAL A 93 -11.76 -12.69 -11.74
CA VAL A 93 -11.41 -11.75 -10.66
C VAL A 93 -12.56 -11.64 -9.66
N LEU A 94 -13.79 -11.42 -10.14
CA LEU A 94 -14.96 -11.25 -9.29
C LEU A 94 -15.34 -12.55 -8.55
N ALA A 95 -15.25 -13.70 -9.22
CA ALA A 95 -15.49 -15.01 -8.60
C ALA A 95 -14.51 -15.25 -7.45
N ARG A 96 -13.22 -14.94 -7.64
CA ARG A 96 -12.21 -15.03 -6.59
C ARG A 96 -12.56 -14.14 -5.40
N LEU A 97 -12.97 -12.89 -5.63
CA LEU A 97 -13.37 -11.96 -4.56
C LEU A 97 -14.63 -12.40 -3.77
N VAL A 98 -15.52 -13.15 -4.41
CA VAL A 98 -16.72 -13.70 -3.76
C VAL A 98 -16.38 -14.96 -2.93
N VAL A 99 -15.46 -15.78 -3.42
CA VAL A 99 -15.02 -17.02 -2.76
C VAL A 99 -14.06 -16.74 -1.61
N ASP A 100 -13.12 -15.81 -1.82
CA ASP A 100 -12.10 -15.43 -0.84
C ASP A 100 -12.69 -14.45 0.17
N ARG A 101 -13.22 -14.99 1.28
CA ARG A 101 -13.94 -14.23 2.32
C ARG A 101 -13.02 -13.66 3.41
N THR A 102 -11.71 -13.75 3.23
CA THR A 102 -10.74 -13.48 4.30
C THR A 102 -10.52 -11.97 4.50
N ASP A 103 -10.29 -11.21 3.43
CA ASP A 103 -9.87 -9.80 3.54
C ASP A 103 -10.89 -8.77 3.04
N HIS A 104 -11.85 -9.17 2.21
CA HIS A 104 -12.70 -8.24 1.44
C HIS A 104 -14.20 -8.40 1.68
N VAL A 105 -14.62 -8.84 2.87
CA VAL A 105 -16.05 -9.05 3.21
C VAL A 105 -16.92 -7.83 2.89
N ARG A 106 -16.39 -6.61 3.06
CA ARG A 106 -17.09 -5.36 2.75
C ARG A 106 -17.39 -5.18 1.26
N PHE A 107 -16.56 -5.76 0.39
CA PHE A 107 -16.68 -5.69 -1.06
C PHE A 107 -17.35 -6.92 -1.68
N SER A 108 -17.50 -8.02 -0.94
CA SER A 108 -18.11 -9.26 -1.44
C SER A 108 -19.51 -9.06 -2.04
N ARG A 109 -20.34 -8.19 -1.46
CA ARG A 109 -21.66 -7.87 -2.03
C ARG A 109 -21.54 -7.17 -3.39
N LEU A 110 -20.59 -6.25 -3.52
CA LEU A 110 -20.37 -5.50 -4.77
C LEU A 110 -19.76 -6.42 -5.83
N ALA A 111 -18.79 -7.24 -5.44
CA ALA A 111 -18.20 -8.26 -6.30
C ALA A 111 -19.25 -9.27 -6.78
N LEU A 112 -20.15 -9.74 -5.91
CA LEU A 112 -21.23 -10.64 -6.30
C LEU A 112 -22.18 -9.99 -7.31
N ARG A 113 -22.55 -8.72 -7.12
CA ARG A 113 -23.42 -8.01 -8.07
C ARG A 113 -22.75 -7.85 -9.44
N ALA A 114 -21.47 -7.49 -9.46
CA ALA A 114 -20.70 -7.43 -10.70
C ALA A 114 -20.55 -8.81 -11.34
N LEU A 115 -20.36 -9.87 -10.54
CA LEU A 115 -20.26 -11.24 -11.05
C LEU A 115 -21.58 -11.70 -11.69
N LEU A 116 -22.71 -11.38 -11.07
CA LEU A 116 -24.04 -11.68 -11.63
C LEU A 116 -24.35 -10.87 -12.90
N LEU A 117 -23.80 -9.66 -13.02
CA LEU A 117 -23.85 -8.88 -14.26
C LEU A 117 -23.12 -9.59 -15.39
N VAL A 118 -21.85 -9.98 -15.17
CA VAL A 118 -21.02 -10.65 -16.19
C VAL A 118 -21.51 -12.07 -16.49
N GLY A 119 -22.05 -12.77 -15.48
CA GLY A 119 -22.61 -14.12 -15.61
C GLY A 119 -24.00 -14.16 -16.22
N ASN A 120 -24.62 -13.01 -16.52
CA ASN A 120 -25.91 -12.97 -17.19
C ASN A 120 -25.76 -13.48 -18.64
N PRO A 121 -26.58 -14.44 -19.12
CA PRO A 121 -26.51 -14.93 -20.51
C PRO A 121 -26.60 -13.85 -21.59
N GLY A 122 -27.20 -12.70 -21.29
CA GLY A 122 -27.27 -11.56 -22.20
C GLY A 122 -26.08 -10.60 -22.14
N PHE A 123 -25.11 -10.83 -21.26
CA PHE A 123 -23.93 -9.97 -21.14
C PHE A 123 -22.94 -10.23 -22.28
N SER A 124 -22.45 -9.15 -22.89
CA SER A 124 -21.33 -9.18 -23.82
C SER A 124 -20.42 -8.00 -23.55
N VAL A 125 -19.10 -8.24 -23.46
CA VAL A 125 -18.10 -7.16 -23.33
C VAL A 125 -18.03 -6.31 -24.60
N ASP A 126 -18.48 -6.84 -25.74
CA ASP A 126 -18.53 -6.09 -27.00
C ASP A 126 -19.70 -5.11 -27.05
N ASP A 127 -20.74 -5.29 -26.21
CA ASP A 127 -21.81 -4.31 -26.04
C ASP A 127 -21.32 -3.13 -25.20
N PRO A 128 -21.26 -1.91 -25.75
CA PRO A 128 -20.77 -0.75 -25.01
C PRO A 128 -21.57 -0.43 -23.74
N GLY A 129 -22.87 -0.74 -23.73
CA GLY A 129 -23.73 -0.54 -22.56
C GLY A 129 -23.31 -1.47 -21.42
N ALA A 130 -23.28 -2.77 -21.68
CA ALA A 130 -22.85 -3.79 -20.73
C ALA A 130 -21.40 -3.58 -20.25
N ALA A 131 -20.47 -3.27 -21.15
CA ALA A 131 -19.07 -3.01 -20.80
C ALA A 131 -18.89 -1.75 -19.95
N ALA A 132 -19.64 -0.68 -20.23
CA ALA A 132 -19.64 0.53 -19.39
C ALA A 132 -20.24 0.24 -18.00
N GLU A 133 -21.32 -0.54 -17.92
CA GLU A 133 -21.89 -0.96 -16.65
C GLU A 133 -20.90 -1.80 -15.83
N LEU A 134 -20.18 -2.72 -16.48
CA LEU A 134 -19.11 -3.49 -15.86
C LEU A 134 -17.99 -2.59 -15.32
N ALA A 135 -17.51 -1.62 -16.10
CA ALA A 135 -16.47 -0.68 -15.67
C ALA A 135 -16.87 0.08 -14.40
N LEU A 136 -18.12 0.56 -14.34
CA LEU A 136 -18.67 1.23 -13.15
C LEU A 136 -18.82 0.25 -11.98
N ALA A 137 -19.24 -0.99 -12.22
CA ALA A 137 -19.38 -2.00 -11.19
C ALA A 137 -18.03 -2.37 -10.56
N LEU A 138 -16.98 -2.54 -11.38
CA LEU A 138 -15.61 -2.78 -10.94
C LEU A 138 -15.08 -1.62 -10.08
N GLY A 139 -15.25 -0.37 -10.54
CA GLY A 139 -14.79 0.80 -9.80
C GLY A 139 -15.41 0.93 -8.40
N ARG A 140 -16.67 0.53 -8.22
CA ARG A 140 -17.35 0.53 -6.90
C ARG A 140 -16.74 -0.46 -5.90
N ILE A 141 -16.00 -1.47 -6.36
CA ILE A 141 -15.34 -2.44 -5.47
C ILE A 141 -14.11 -1.81 -4.80
N GLN A 142 -13.49 -0.79 -5.41
CA GLN A 142 -12.45 0.06 -4.79
C GLN A 142 -11.20 -0.67 -4.28
N ILE A 143 -10.83 -1.79 -4.89
CA ILE A 143 -9.65 -2.59 -4.53
C ILE A 143 -8.69 -2.72 -5.70
N TYR A 144 -7.47 -3.18 -5.43
CA TYR A 144 -6.42 -3.30 -6.44
C TYR A 144 -6.78 -4.34 -7.52
N GLU A 145 -7.40 -5.45 -7.13
CA GLU A 145 -7.61 -6.65 -7.96
C GLU A 145 -8.46 -6.37 -9.20
N VAL A 146 -9.30 -5.33 -9.16
CA VAL A 146 -10.14 -4.95 -10.31
C VAL A 146 -9.40 -4.11 -11.35
N LEU A 147 -8.21 -3.57 -11.04
CA LEU A 147 -7.50 -2.64 -11.91
C LEU A 147 -7.12 -3.26 -13.25
N ARG A 148 -6.64 -4.52 -13.26
CA ARG A 148 -6.25 -5.18 -14.50
C ARG A 148 -7.43 -5.34 -15.46
N ALA A 149 -8.61 -5.72 -14.95
CA ALA A 149 -9.82 -5.80 -15.76
C ALA A 149 -10.24 -4.43 -16.32
N MET A 150 -10.11 -3.37 -15.52
CA MET A 150 -10.39 -2.00 -15.96
C MET A 150 -9.40 -1.49 -17.01
N GLU A 151 -8.12 -1.83 -16.87
CA GLU A 151 -7.08 -1.56 -17.86
C GLU A 151 -7.37 -2.27 -19.18
N THR A 152 -7.74 -3.56 -19.13
CA THR A 152 -8.13 -4.34 -20.31
C THR A 152 -9.35 -3.71 -20.99
N LEU A 153 -10.36 -3.29 -20.23
CA LEU A 153 -11.54 -2.58 -20.76
C LEU A 153 -11.14 -1.26 -21.44
N PHE A 154 -10.28 -0.45 -20.82
CA PHE A 154 -9.85 0.81 -21.41
C PHE A 154 -9.05 0.61 -22.70
N ALA A 155 -8.09 -0.32 -22.69
CA ALA A 155 -7.16 -0.54 -23.81
C ALA A 155 -7.83 -1.15 -25.05
N HIS A 156 -8.81 -2.04 -24.86
CA HIS A 156 -9.42 -2.79 -25.98
C HIS A 156 -10.77 -2.22 -26.43
N SER A 157 -11.37 -1.28 -25.69
CA SER A 157 -12.69 -0.74 -26.06
C SER A 157 -12.60 0.42 -27.05
N PRO A 158 -13.14 0.28 -28.29
CA PRO A 158 -13.21 1.39 -29.23
C PRO A 158 -14.22 2.45 -28.78
N SER A 159 -15.22 2.06 -27.97
CA SER A 159 -16.29 2.95 -27.52
C SER A 159 -15.79 3.96 -26.48
N PRO A 160 -15.96 5.29 -26.73
CA PRO A 160 -15.62 6.30 -25.75
C PRO A 160 -16.50 6.24 -24.49
N VAL A 161 -17.73 5.71 -24.60
CA VAL A 161 -18.63 5.55 -23.45
C VAL A 161 -18.03 4.58 -22.43
N VAL A 162 -17.42 3.49 -22.91
CA VAL A 162 -16.77 2.50 -22.04
C VAL A 162 -15.52 3.10 -21.41
N ARG A 163 -14.67 3.79 -22.18
CA ARG A 163 -13.46 4.43 -21.65
C ARG A 163 -13.77 5.54 -20.63
N ALA A 164 -14.82 6.33 -20.87
CA ALA A 164 -15.36 7.30 -19.92
C ALA A 164 -15.85 6.62 -18.63
N ALA A 165 -16.61 5.53 -18.74
CA ALA A 165 -17.05 4.75 -17.59
C ALA A 165 -15.89 4.15 -16.78
N VAL A 166 -14.81 3.71 -17.46
CA VAL A 166 -13.58 3.28 -16.79
C VAL A 166 -12.94 4.43 -16.00
N MET A 167 -12.91 5.66 -16.54
CA MET A 167 -12.43 6.83 -15.80
C MET A 167 -13.29 7.10 -14.55
N THR A 168 -14.61 7.13 -14.71
CA THR A 168 -15.54 7.30 -13.58
C THR A 168 -15.34 6.23 -12.49
N GLY A 169 -15.08 4.99 -12.90
CA GLY A 169 -14.79 3.88 -11.99
C GLY A 169 -13.44 4.01 -11.30
N VAL A 170 -12.37 4.28 -12.05
CA VAL A 170 -10.99 4.25 -11.53
C VAL A 170 -10.73 5.39 -10.54
N GLY A 171 -11.46 6.51 -10.67
CA GLY A 171 -11.42 7.62 -9.71
C GLY A 171 -11.86 7.25 -8.28
N GLN A 172 -12.42 6.05 -8.09
CA GLN A 172 -12.82 5.50 -6.78
C GLN A 172 -11.86 4.43 -6.26
N VAL A 173 -10.89 3.99 -7.07
CA VAL A 173 -9.92 2.95 -6.69
C VAL A 173 -8.66 3.63 -6.18
N TYR A 174 -8.54 3.74 -4.85
CA TYR A 174 -7.45 4.46 -4.16
C TYR A 174 -6.14 3.66 -4.15
N CYS A 175 -5.57 3.42 -5.34
CA CYS A 175 -4.33 2.69 -5.55
C CYS A 175 -3.39 3.54 -6.41
N ARG A 176 -2.08 3.48 -6.14
CA ARG A 176 -1.08 4.26 -6.92
C ARG A 176 -1.13 3.93 -8.42
N ARG A 177 -1.42 2.67 -8.77
CA ARG A 177 -1.56 2.20 -10.15
C ARG A 177 -2.72 2.87 -10.91
N SER A 178 -3.79 3.28 -10.21
CA SER A 178 -4.93 4.00 -10.79
C SER A 178 -4.52 5.27 -11.56
N PHE A 179 -3.48 5.96 -11.10
CA PHE A 179 -2.96 7.15 -11.79
C PHE A 179 -2.41 6.84 -13.18
N GLY A 180 -1.91 5.62 -13.43
CA GLY A 180 -1.48 5.20 -14.76
C GLY A 180 -2.63 5.22 -15.76
N LEU A 181 -3.80 4.72 -15.36
CA LEU A 181 -5.00 4.68 -16.18
C LEU A 181 -5.60 6.08 -16.37
N VAL A 182 -5.64 6.89 -15.31
CA VAL A 182 -6.09 8.30 -15.39
C VAL A 182 -5.22 9.10 -16.35
N ARG A 183 -3.89 8.91 -16.33
CA ARG A 183 -2.99 9.57 -17.29
C ARG A 183 -3.33 9.23 -18.74
N GLN A 184 -3.61 7.96 -19.03
CA GLN A 184 -4.03 7.56 -20.38
C GLN A 184 -5.37 8.23 -20.76
N GLY A 185 -6.33 8.32 -19.83
CA GLY A 185 -7.60 9.00 -20.06
C GLY A 185 -7.47 10.50 -20.30
N LEU A 186 -6.53 11.18 -19.64
CA LEU A 186 -6.23 12.60 -19.85
C LEU A 186 -5.67 12.88 -21.25
N GLU A 187 -5.04 11.88 -21.87
CA GLU A 187 -4.46 11.93 -23.22
C GLU A 187 -5.41 11.35 -24.30
N ASP A 188 -6.63 10.94 -23.93
CA ASP A 188 -7.60 10.34 -24.86
C ASP A 188 -7.99 11.31 -25.98
N LEU A 189 -8.24 10.78 -27.18
CA LEU A 189 -8.66 11.56 -28.35
C LEU A 189 -10.04 12.21 -28.15
N VAL A 190 -10.92 11.57 -27.39
CA VAL A 190 -12.30 12.00 -27.20
C VAL A 190 -12.41 12.95 -26.00
N PRO A 191 -12.93 14.19 -26.18
CA PRO A 191 -13.04 15.16 -25.09
C PRO A 191 -13.80 14.65 -23.87
N GLN A 192 -14.87 13.89 -24.07
CA GLN A 192 -15.67 13.32 -22.99
C GLN A 192 -14.83 12.43 -22.05
N VAL A 193 -13.92 11.62 -22.60
CA VAL A 193 -13.06 10.73 -21.79
C VAL A 193 -12.05 11.56 -21.00
N ARG A 194 -11.49 12.62 -21.61
CA ARG A 194 -10.57 13.54 -20.91
C ARG A 194 -11.23 14.27 -19.74
N GLU A 195 -12.48 14.70 -19.91
CA GLU A 195 -13.25 15.35 -18.84
C GLU A 195 -13.52 14.37 -17.69
N GLU A 196 -13.92 13.13 -17.98
CA GLU A 196 -14.09 12.10 -16.95
C GLU A 196 -12.76 11.72 -16.27
N ALA A 197 -11.65 11.69 -17.01
CA ALA A 197 -10.32 11.49 -16.43
C ALA A 197 -9.92 12.63 -15.48
N LEU A 198 -10.31 13.87 -15.79
CA LEU A 198 -10.10 15.02 -14.92
C LEU A 198 -10.95 14.93 -13.64
N VAL A 199 -12.19 14.43 -13.74
CA VAL A 199 -13.02 14.12 -12.56
C VAL A 199 -12.40 13.00 -11.74
N ALA A 200 -11.92 11.93 -12.39
CA ALA A 200 -11.26 10.80 -11.74
C ALA A 200 -10.01 11.25 -10.97
N LEU A 201 -9.18 12.12 -11.57
CA LEU A 201 -8.00 12.70 -10.92
C LEU A 201 -8.38 13.40 -9.60
N ARG A 202 -9.46 14.21 -9.61
CA ARG A 202 -9.98 14.87 -8.40
C ARG A 202 -10.56 13.91 -7.37
N GLY A 203 -10.98 12.72 -7.79
CA GLY A 203 -11.46 11.66 -6.90
C GLY A 203 -10.34 11.01 -6.09
N LEU A 204 -9.12 10.92 -6.65
CA LEU A 204 -7.98 10.19 -6.09
C LEU A 204 -7.23 10.96 -4.99
N ARG A 205 -7.93 11.22 -3.89
CA ARG A 205 -7.46 12.00 -2.73
C ARG A 205 -7.03 11.10 -1.58
N PHE A 206 -5.81 10.59 -1.64
CA PHE A 206 -5.27 9.71 -0.59
C PHE A 206 -3.76 9.91 -0.45
N ARG A 207 -3.24 9.73 0.77
CA ARG A 207 -1.86 10.05 1.14
C ARG A 207 -0.81 9.39 0.24
N ASP A 208 -0.96 8.08 -0.01
CA ASP A 208 -0.01 7.31 -0.83
C ASP A 208 -0.04 7.70 -2.32
N GLY A 209 -1.02 8.51 -2.74
CA GLY A 209 -1.15 9.05 -4.08
C GLY A 209 -0.39 10.36 -4.32
N LEU A 210 0.12 11.01 -3.27
CA LEU A 210 0.71 12.35 -3.34
C LEU A 210 1.80 12.47 -4.41
N ASP A 211 2.78 11.55 -4.41
CA ASP A 211 3.88 11.54 -5.38
C ASP A 211 3.38 11.46 -6.83
N SER A 212 2.30 10.72 -7.05
CA SER A 212 1.72 10.54 -8.40
C SER A 212 1.01 11.80 -8.86
N LEU A 213 0.30 12.50 -7.96
CA LEU A 213 -0.31 13.79 -8.24
C LEU A 213 0.74 14.87 -8.52
N VAL A 214 1.79 14.95 -7.71
CA VAL A 214 2.92 15.88 -7.92
C VAL A 214 3.58 15.61 -9.27
N ARG A 215 3.76 14.34 -9.64
CA ARG A 215 4.28 13.96 -10.95
C ARG A 215 3.37 14.43 -12.08
N ILE A 216 2.06 14.18 -11.99
CA ILE A 216 1.08 14.65 -12.98
C ILE A 216 1.12 16.17 -13.11
N PHE A 217 1.15 16.90 -11.99
CA PHE A 217 1.24 18.36 -11.98
C PHE A 217 2.47 18.90 -12.74
N ARG A 218 3.62 18.25 -12.59
CA ARG A 218 4.90 18.67 -13.21
C ARG A 218 4.99 18.28 -14.68
N GLU A 219 4.48 17.11 -15.06
CA GLU A 219 4.58 16.58 -16.42
C GLU A 219 3.53 17.19 -17.37
N GLN A 220 2.36 17.57 -16.85
CA GLN A 220 1.24 18.05 -17.66
C GLN A 220 1.35 19.52 -18.04
N LYS A 221 1.02 19.83 -19.30
CA LYS A 221 1.02 21.21 -19.83
C LYS A 221 -0.33 21.89 -19.76
N ASP A 222 -1.42 21.11 -19.78
CA ASP A 222 -2.78 21.65 -19.69
C ASP A 222 -3.02 22.22 -18.29
N GLU A 223 -3.26 23.53 -18.22
CA GLU A 223 -3.51 24.26 -16.98
C GLU A 223 -4.69 23.66 -16.19
N ARG A 224 -5.72 23.12 -16.86
CA ARG A 224 -6.86 22.48 -16.19
C ARG A 224 -6.46 21.24 -15.42
N VAL A 225 -5.57 20.43 -16.00
CA VAL A 225 -5.05 19.20 -15.38
C VAL A 225 -4.13 19.54 -14.21
N ARG A 226 -3.29 20.56 -14.38
CA ARG A 226 -2.40 21.05 -13.31
C ARG A 226 -3.21 21.59 -12.14
N LEU A 227 -4.26 22.38 -12.40
CA LEU A 227 -5.17 22.87 -11.37
C LEU A 227 -5.88 21.73 -10.65
N ALA A 228 -6.42 20.74 -11.38
CA ALA A 228 -7.04 19.58 -10.76
C ALA A 228 -6.06 18.79 -9.88
N ALA A 229 -4.81 18.56 -10.33
CA ALA A 229 -3.78 17.92 -9.54
C ALA A 229 -3.46 18.72 -8.27
N LEU A 230 -3.26 20.04 -8.38
CA LEU A 230 -2.99 20.93 -7.25
C LEU A 230 -4.12 20.93 -6.21
N GLU A 231 -5.37 21.01 -6.67
CA GLU A 231 -6.56 20.95 -5.80
C GLU A 231 -6.65 19.61 -5.07
N THR A 232 -6.37 18.51 -5.78
CA THR A 232 -6.36 17.16 -5.22
C THR A 232 -5.25 16.99 -4.19
N ILE A 233 -4.05 17.53 -4.46
CA ILE A 233 -2.94 17.56 -3.50
C ILE A 233 -3.37 18.31 -2.25
N ALA A 234 -3.97 19.49 -2.40
CA ALA A 234 -4.45 20.27 -1.26
C ALA A 234 -5.50 19.51 -0.43
N ASP A 235 -6.40 18.76 -1.08
CA ASP A 235 -7.42 17.95 -0.40
C ASP A 235 -6.84 16.78 0.41
N ILE A 236 -5.61 16.34 0.16
CA ILE A 236 -4.95 15.28 0.97
C ILE A 236 -4.72 15.75 2.41
N GLY A 237 -4.47 17.05 2.62
CA GLY A 237 -4.36 17.62 3.96
C GLY A 237 -3.12 17.19 4.75
N SER A 238 -2.06 16.67 4.11
CA SER A 238 -0.82 16.29 4.78
C SER A 238 0.21 17.44 4.79
N LEU A 239 1.17 17.40 5.72
CA LEU A 239 2.25 18.40 5.79
C LEU A 239 3.00 18.50 4.45
N GLU A 240 3.29 17.36 3.81
CA GLU A 240 3.98 17.30 2.52
C GLU A 240 3.16 17.97 1.41
N ALA A 241 1.84 17.79 1.41
CA ALA A 241 0.95 18.47 0.47
C ALA A 241 0.96 20.00 0.68
N GLY A 242 0.93 20.46 1.93
CA GLY A 242 1.01 21.88 2.22
C GLY A 242 2.36 22.51 1.87
N MET A 243 3.47 21.78 2.09
CA MET A 243 4.79 22.19 1.62
C MET A 243 4.86 22.29 0.10
N PHE A 244 4.20 21.38 -0.61
CA PHE A 244 4.08 21.47 -2.07
C PHE A 244 3.28 22.70 -2.52
N LEU A 245 2.17 23.03 -1.84
CA LEU A 245 1.41 24.25 -2.14
C LEU A 245 2.26 25.51 -1.94
N LEU A 246 3.10 25.54 -0.92
CA LEU A 246 4.05 26.64 -0.72
C LEU A 246 5.00 26.76 -1.91
N ASP A 247 5.63 25.66 -2.32
CA ASP A 247 6.54 25.66 -3.47
C ASP A 247 5.79 26.11 -4.75
N ALA A 248 4.53 25.67 -4.96
CA ALA A 248 3.71 26.12 -6.07
C ALA A 248 3.46 27.63 -6.04
N ILE A 249 3.24 28.22 -4.86
CA ILE A 249 3.09 29.68 -4.72
C ILE A 249 4.37 30.44 -5.13
N LEU A 250 5.54 29.86 -4.86
CA LEU A 250 6.84 30.49 -5.12
C LEU A 250 7.28 30.40 -6.59
N PHE A 251 7.01 29.26 -7.23
CA PHE A 251 7.57 28.93 -8.54
C PHE A 251 6.56 28.99 -9.69
N GLU A 252 5.25 28.98 -9.40
CA GLU A 252 4.20 29.06 -10.41
C GLU A 252 3.64 30.47 -10.56
N THR A 253 2.86 30.69 -11.62
CA THR A 253 2.22 31.97 -11.93
C THR A 253 0.77 31.78 -12.34
N GLY A 254 0.00 32.87 -12.39
CA GLY A 254 -1.35 32.86 -12.96
C GLY A 254 -2.36 32.08 -12.12
N ALA A 255 -3.20 31.26 -12.78
CA ALA A 255 -4.29 30.56 -12.11
C ALA A 255 -3.79 29.54 -11.07
N VAL A 256 -2.68 28.87 -11.36
CA VAL A 256 -2.09 27.85 -10.48
C VAL A 256 -1.59 28.48 -9.17
N GLN A 257 -0.87 29.61 -9.25
CA GLN A 257 -0.41 30.34 -8.07
C GLN A 257 -1.60 30.81 -7.22
N ASN A 258 -2.61 31.42 -7.84
CA ASN A 258 -3.80 31.90 -7.14
C ASN A 258 -4.58 30.76 -6.45
N ALA A 259 -4.70 29.61 -7.11
CA ALA A 259 -5.32 28.42 -6.53
C ALA A 259 -4.50 27.91 -5.34
N ALA A 260 -3.17 27.85 -5.46
CA ALA A 260 -2.30 27.40 -4.37
C ALA A 260 -2.41 28.33 -3.16
N GLU A 261 -2.41 29.65 -3.34
CA GLU A 261 -2.61 30.62 -2.26
C GLU A 261 -3.96 30.42 -1.55
N LYS A 262 -5.04 30.29 -2.33
CA LYS A 262 -6.38 30.10 -1.76
C LYS A 262 -6.47 28.82 -0.94
N ARG A 263 -5.89 27.73 -1.44
CA ARG A 263 -5.90 26.42 -0.77
C ARG A 263 -5.01 26.40 0.46
N LEU A 264 -3.84 27.03 0.41
CA LEU A 264 -2.94 27.12 1.55
C LEU A 264 -3.54 27.94 2.71
N ARG A 265 -4.30 29.00 2.42
CA ARG A 265 -5.03 29.76 3.46
C ARG A 265 -6.11 28.96 4.18
N ALA A 266 -6.72 28.01 3.48
CA ALA A 266 -7.72 27.11 4.05
C ALA A 266 -7.09 25.86 4.69
N PHE A 267 -5.77 25.73 4.65
CA PHE A 267 -5.04 24.57 5.12
C PHE A 267 -4.89 24.63 6.63
N GLN A 268 -5.56 23.72 7.33
CA GLN A 268 -5.53 23.65 8.80
C GLN A 268 -4.49 22.60 9.23
N SER A 269 -3.25 23.04 9.45
CA SER A 269 -2.19 22.18 9.99
C SER A 269 -1.21 23.01 10.83
N GLU A 270 -1.20 22.76 12.15
CA GLU A 270 -0.28 23.42 13.08
C GLU A 270 1.20 23.13 12.72
N ASP A 271 1.47 21.91 12.26
CA ASP A 271 2.80 21.47 11.81
C ASP A 271 3.32 22.30 10.64
N LEU A 272 2.42 22.68 9.72
CA LEU A 272 2.75 23.53 8.59
C LEU A 272 3.14 24.93 9.05
N GLY A 273 2.43 25.51 10.02
CA GLY A 273 2.78 26.81 10.60
C GLY A 273 4.18 26.82 11.23
N HIS A 274 4.55 25.74 11.94
CA HIS A 274 5.90 25.59 12.49
C HIS A 274 6.96 25.40 11.40
N ALA A 275 6.71 24.58 10.39
CA ALA A 275 7.62 24.38 9.25
C ALA A 275 7.84 25.67 8.45
N LEU A 276 6.80 26.49 8.29
CA LEU A 276 6.88 27.79 7.64
C LEU A 276 7.70 28.80 8.44
N ARG A 277 7.54 28.85 9.77
CA ARG A 277 8.38 29.69 10.64
C ARG A 277 9.86 29.37 10.46
N GLN A 278 10.22 28.08 10.54
CA GLN A 278 11.60 27.65 10.33
C GLN A 278 12.14 28.04 8.95
N ARG A 279 11.32 27.95 7.90
CA ARG A 279 11.73 28.31 6.54
C ARG A 279 11.88 29.82 6.36
N VAL A 280 11.00 30.63 6.97
CA VAL A 280 11.07 32.11 6.96
C VAL A 280 12.27 32.62 7.76
N ASP A 281 12.58 32.00 8.91
CA ASP A 281 13.72 32.37 9.75
C ASP A 281 15.06 31.95 9.14
N GLY A 282 15.09 30.78 8.49
CA GLY A 282 16.26 30.28 7.76
C GLY A 282 16.55 31.06 6.46
N GLU A 283 15.51 31.47 5.73
CA GLU A 283 15.63 32.39 4.59
C GLU A 283 15.61 33.85 5.07
N SER A 284 16.67 34.26 5.78
CA SER A 284 16.86 35.64 6.24
C SER A 284 16.60 36.69 5.14
N GLY A 285 15.39 37.24 5.10
CA GLY A 285 15.06 38.56 4.51
C GLY A 285 14.46 38.64 3.11
N GLY A 286 14.07 37.55 2.43
CA GLY A 286 13.88 37.62 0.97
C GLY A 286 12.45 37.68 0.42
N ASN A 287 11.64 36.64 0.67
CA ASN A 287 10.49 36.40 -0.21
C ASN A 287 9.20 37.03 0.37
N PRO A 288 8.69 38.14 -0.21
CA PRO A 288 7.46 38.77 0.25
C PRO A 288 6.26 37.81 0.13
N VAL A 289 6.33 36.82 -0.75
CA VAL A 289 5.29 35.81 -0.95
C VAL A 289 5.27 34.81 0.21
N LEU A 290 6.43 34.38 0.72
CA LEU A 290 6.52 33.52 1.91
C LEU A 290 5.98 34.23 3.17
N ARG A 291 6.31 35.52 3.35
CA ARG A 291 5.76 36.32 4.46
C ARG A 291 4.25 36.47 4.36
N ARG A 292 3.72 36.76 3.16
CA ARG A 292 2.27 36.85 2.94
C ARG A 292 1.57 35.52 3.18
N ALA A 293 2.16 34.41 2.75
CA ALA A 293 1.62 33.08 3.00
C ALA A 293 1.60 32.76 4.50
N PHE A 294 2.68 33.08 5.22
CA PHE A 294 2.77 32.92 6.68
C PHE A 294 1.74 33.79 7.42
N GLU A 295 1.66 35.09 7.13
CA GLU A 295 0.68 36.01 7.74
C GLU A 295 -0.77 35.59 7.48
N ALA A 296 -1.04 34.97 6.33
CA ALA A 296 -2.38 34.53 5.98
C ALA A 296 -2.83 33.27 6.75
N ILE A 297 -1.88 32.43 7.16
CA ILE A 297 -2.14 31.24 7.99
C ILE A 297 -2.29 31.66 9.45
N ASP A 298 -1.40 32.52 9.96
CA ASP A 298 -1.42 33.04 11.33
C ASP A 298 -2.73 33.82 11.64
N LYS A 299 -3.25 34.59 10.67
CA LYS A 299 -4.57 35.26 10.79
C LYS A 299 -5.76 34.28 10.74
N GLY A 300 -5.59 33.11 10.13
CA GLY A 300 -6.61 32.05 10.09
C GLY A 300 -6.79 31.36 11.45
N GLU A 301 -5.71 31.21 12.21
CA GLU A 301 -5.72 30.67 13.58
C GLU A 301 -6.41 31.62 14.58
N GLY A 302 -6.40 32.94 14.32
CA GLY A 302 -7.05 33.96 15.16
C GLY A 302 -8.56 34.18 14.91
N GLY A 303 -9.17 33.49 13.95
CA GLY A 303 -10.55 33.74 13.49
C GLY A 303 -11.65 32.85 14.10
N GLY A 304 -11.31 31.97 15.05
CA GLY A 304 -12.25 31.04 15.68
C GLY A 304 -13.00 31.62 16.89
N ALA A 305 -14.25 32.02 16.64
CA ALA A 305 -15.36 32.32 17.56
C ALA A 305 -15.44 33.72 18.23
N PRO A 306 -16.47 34.52 17.88
CA PRO A 306 -17.32 35.17 18.85
C PRO A 306 -18.54 34.29 19.17
N SER A 307 -18.92 34.36 20.45
CA SER A 307 -20.02 33.71 21.18
C SER A 307 -21.34 33.49 20.46
#